data_AF-A0A436W5H4-F1
#
_entry.id   AF-A0A436W5H4-F1
#
_cell.length_a   1.000
_cell.length_b   1.000
_cell.length_c   1.000
_cell.angle_alpha   90.00
_cell.angle_beta   90.00
_cell.angle_gamma   90.00
#
_symmetry.space_group_name_H-M   'P 1'
#
loop_
_entity.id
_entity.type
_entity.pdbx_description
1 polymer ?
#
loop_
_entity_poly.entity_id
_entity_poly.type
_entity_poly.pdbx_seq_one_letter_code
_entity_poly.pdbx_strand_id
1 'polypeptide(L)'
;MVSSFRAVVVGGGCVGTGILYGLAKRGWTDVALLERTQLTAGSTWHAAGLIPSYARSRNVGRMIARSIEIYEGLEAETGQSVGWHKCGQLRIANTRDRLDEYKSYMDVAEVQGLRARIVSPAEAREIWPLLDNKDMLGALYHPDDGHIAPADVTQAMAKGARDLGAKVHLDTEVVGFERMPGGEWKVNTSRGDILCEHVILATGNYARQTGAMLGLDIPAIPIVHQYWITEAVPEIVERKRLGLPEMPILRDEGYEGYLREEGDGLLFGPYERTEQLKLFAENGVPEWFGADLLDEDFDAVSWNWERASELVPALGRAGIKRNVRGPFQMTADELPLMGQAWGLENVWLAEGVPGGILWGGAIGYYLSERIVEGGNSIDTAELDPRRFGHYANKNWTRAKVREAWGTHAVQH
;
A
#
# COMPACT_ATOMS: atom_id res chain seq x y z
N MET A 1 19.68 -27.05 17.42
CA MET A 1 18.34 -27.17 18.01
C MET A 1 17.42 -26.37 17.09
N VAL A 2 16.39 -27.00 16.51
CA VAL A 2 15.45 -26.29 15.62
C VAL A 2 14.61 -25.35 16.48
N SER A 3 14.57 -24.06 16.15
CA SER A 3 13.70 -23.12 16.87
C SER A 3 12.23 -23.39 16.51
N SER A 4 11.33 -23.23 17.47
CA SER A 4 9.89 -23.42 17.30
C SER A 4 9.16 -22.13 17.65
N PHE A 5 8.16 -21.78 16.83
CA PHE A 5 7.27 -20.64 17.01
C PHE A 5 5.84 -21.09 16.74
N ARG A 6 4.85 -20.44 17.34
CA ARG A 6 3.45 -20.68 16.98
C ARG A 6 3.13 -20.17 15.58
N ALA A 7 3.64 -18.99 15.23
CA ALA A 7 3.47 -18.43 13.89
C ALA A 7 4.75 -17.82 13.33
N VAL A 8 4.95 -18.01 12.03
CA VAL A 8 6.03 -17.42 11.26
C VAL A 8 5.45 -16.54 10.15
N VAL A 9 5.78 -15.25 10.18
CA VAL A 9 5.49 -14.28 9.12
C VAL A 9 6.69 -14.18 8.19
N VAL A 10 6.48 -14.34 6.88
CA VAL A 10 7.54 -14.30 5.86
C VAL A 10 7.43 -12.98 5.09
N GLY A 11 8.42 -12.11 5.25
CA GLY A 11 8.50 -10.79 4.62
C GLY A 11 8.46 -9.63 5.62
N GLY A 12 9.48 -8.77 5.59
CA GLY A 12 9.70 -7.63 6.49
C GLY A 12 9.24 -6.27 5.94
N GLY A 13 8.28 -6.27 5.01
CA GLY A 13 7.61 -5.04 4.56
C GLY A 13 6.55 -4.56 5.56
N CYS A 14 5.94 -3.40 5.27
CA CYS A 14 4.88 -2.80 6.10
C CYS A 14 3.77 -3.79 6.48
N VAL A 15 3.28 -4.58 5.50
CA VAL A 15 2.25 -5.61 5.71
C VAL A 15 2.71 -6.70 6.69
N GLY A 16 3.90 -7.28 6.48
CA GLY A 16 4.43 -8.31 7.37
C GLY A 16 4.65 -7.81 8.80
N THR A 17 5.20 -6.61 8.96
CA THR A 17 5.36 -5.99 10.28
C THR A 17 4.02 -5.66 10.95
N GLY A 18 3.01 -5.27 10.17
CA GLY A 18 1.65 -5.06 10.67
C GLY A 18 1.01 -6.35 11.18
N ILE A 19 1.22 -7.48 10.49
CA ILE A 19 0.76 -8.81 10.94
C ILE A 19 1.48 -9.23 12.21
N LEU A 20 2.80 -9.09 12.25
CA LEU A 20 3.59 -9.41 13.45
C LEU A 20 3.10 -8.59 14.65
N TYR A 21 2.88 -7.29 14.45
CA TYR A 21 2.32 -6.39 15.45
C TYR A 21 0.92 -6.81 15.90
N GLY A 22 0.01 -7.11 14.97
CA GLY A 22 -1.35 -7.55 15.27
C GLY A 22 -1.40 -8.87 16.05
N LEU A 23 -0.56 -9.85 15.71
CA LEU A 23 -0.44 -11.11 16.46
C LEU A 23 0.07 -10.85 17.88
N ALA A 24 1.12 -10.02 18.03
CA ALA A 24 1.67 -9.67 19.33
C ALA A 24 0.68 -8.90 20.22
N LYS A 25 -0.11 -7.97 19.64
CA LYS A 25 -1.18 -7.24 20.34
C LYS A 25 -2.30 -8.16 20.84
N ARG A 26 -2.47 -9.32 20.21
CA ARG A 26 -3.41 -10.37 20.63
C ARG A 26 -2.79 -11.38 21.61
N GLY A 27 -1.60 -11.06 22.14
CA GLY A 27 -0.93 -11.85 23.18
C GLY A 27 -0.13 -13.04 22.68
N TRP A 28 0.04 -13.21 21.35
CA TRP A 28 0.94 -14.24 20.82
C TRP A 28 2.38 -13.72 20.88
N THR A 29 3.17 -14.24 21.82
CA THR A 29 4.57 -13.83 22.03
C THR A 29 5.57 -14.76 21.36
N ASP A 30 5.14 -15.97 21.02
CA ASP A 30 5.89 -17.01 20.32
C ASP A 30 5.73 -16.89 18.80
N VAL A 31 5.90 -15.67 18.28
CA VAL A 31 5.80 -15.37 16.85
C VAL A 31 7.09 -14.76 16.31
N ALA A 32 7.43 -15.09 15.08
CA ALA A 32 8.63 -14.62 14.41
C ALA A 32 8.31 -14.05 13.02
N LEU A 33 9.00 -12.97 12.66
CA LEU A 33 9.08 -12.48 11.29
C LEU A 33 10.45 -12.84 10.71
N LEU A 34 10.46 -13.39 9.49
CA LEU A 34 11.67 -13.69 8.73
C LEU A 34 11.76 -12.74 7.55
N GLU A 35 12.85 -12.00 7.46
CA GLU A 35 13.15 -11.08 6.37
C GLU A 35 14.48 -11.49 5.71
N ARG A 36 14.45 -11.58 4.38
CA ARG A 36 15.58 -12.00 3.56
C ARG A 36 16.81 -11.12 3.75
N THR A 37 16.59 -9.82 3.93
CA THR A 37 17.65 -8.80 4.06
C THR A 37 17.36 -7.91 5.26
N GLN A 38 16.87 -6.69 5.04
CA GLN A 38 16.46 -5.72 6.04
C GLN A 38 14.98 -5.40 5.91
N LEU A 39 14.37 -4.89 6.98
CA LEU A 39 12.99 -4.40 6.92
C LEU A 39 12.85 -3.36 5.81
N THR A 40 11.65 -3.29 5.23
CA THR A 40 11.27 -2.36 4.16
C THR A 40 11.86 -2.61 2.77
N ALA A 41 12.84 -3.53 2.62
CA ALA A 41 13.65 -3.73 1.39
C ALA A 41 12.88 -4.18 0.13
N GLY A 42 11.59 -4.54 0.26
CA GLY A 42 10.69 -4.70 -0.87
C GLY A 42 10.15 -3.37 -1.39
N SER A 43 8.85 -3.30 -1.67
CA SER A 43 8.22 -2.06 -2.19
C SER A 43 8.01 -0.96 -1.15
N THR A 44 8.18 -1.29 0.14
CA THR A 44 7.79 -0.41 1.26
C THR A 44 8.63 0.85 1.30
N TRP A 45 9.97 0.74 1.23
CA TRP A 45 10.86 1.88 1.45
C TRP A 45 10.70 3.02 0.43
N HIS A 46 10.25 2.69 -0.78
CA HIS A 46 10.15 3.64 -1.89
C HIS A 46 8.71 4.08 -2.17
N ALA A 47 7.73 3.69 -1.34
CA ALA A 47 6.34 4.12 -1.51
C ALA A 47 6.18 5.64 -1.32
N ALA A 48 5.21 6.26 -2.00
CA ALA A 48 4.91 7.70 -1.83
C ALA A 48 4.19 8.04 -0.51
N GLY A 49 3.78 7.02 0.25
CA GLY A 49 3.22 7.16 1.61
C GLY A 49 1.74 7.52 1.69
N LEU A 50 1.01 7.60 0.58
CA LEU A 50 -0.38 8.09 0.56
C LEU A 50 -1.35 7.15 1.27
N ILE A 51 -2.25 7.73 2.07
CA ILE A 51 -3.33 7.02 2.77
C ILE A 51 -4.68 7.69 2.42
N PRO A 52 -5.27 7.30 1.28
CA PRO A 52 -6.60 7.76 0.89
C PRO A 52 -7.72 6.96 1.58
N SER A 53 -8.73 7.60 2.17
CA SER A 53 -9.87 6.91 2.80
C SER A 53 -11.09 6.71 1.91
N TYR A 54 -11.10 7.30 0.70
CA TYR A 54 -12.19 7.05 -0.23
C TYR A 54 -12.27 5.56 -0.57
N ALA A 55 -13.48 5.01 -0.51
CA ALA A 55 -13.71 3.60 -0.83
C ALA A 55 -15.12 3.43 -1.41
N ARG A 56 -15.29 2.41 -2.24
CA ARG A 56 -16.60 1.98 -2.75
C ARG A 56 -17.29 1.03 -1.79
N SER A 57 -16.52 0.10 -1.24
CA SER A 57 -17.02 -0.85 -0.24
C SER A 57 -16.97 -0.24 1.16
N ARG A 58 -18.07 -0.43 1.91
CA ARG A 58 -18.18 -0.07 3.33
C ARG A 58 -17.17 -0.84 4.19
N ASN A 59 -16.91 -2.11 3.89
CA ASN A 59 -15.97 -2.92 4.65
C ASN A 59 -14.53 -2.52 4.33
N VAL A 60 -14.19 -2.34 3.05
CA VAL A 60 -12.88 -1.77 2.65
C VAL A 60 -12.64 -0.43 3.32
N GLY A 61 -13.66 0.43 3.35
CA GLY A 61 -13.61 1.68 4.08
C GLY A 61 -13.26 1.53 5.55
N ARG A 62 -13.95 0.64 6.27
CA ARG A 62 -13.67 0.36 7.69
C ARG A 62 -12.27 -0.19 7.90
N MET A 63 -11.74 -0.95 6.94
CA MET A 63 -10.36 -1.41 6.98
C MET A 63 -9.38 -0.24 6.87
N ILE A 64 -9.58 0.66 5.91
CA ILE A 64 -8.73 1.84 5.76
C ILE A 64 -8.78 2.74 7.00
N ALA A 65 -9.99 2.99 7.54
CA ALA A 65 -10.15 3.75 8.78
C ALA A 65 -9.37 3.11 9.95
N ARG A 66 -9.37 1.78 10.05
CA ARG A 66 -8.57 1.05 11.04
C ARG A 66 -7.06 1.22 10.83
N SER A 67 -6.57 1.26 9.59
CA SER A 67 -5.15 1.59 9.34
C SER A 67 -4.80 2.99 9.86
N ILE A 68 -5.64 3.99 9.57
CA ILE A 68 -5.43 5.37 10.05
C ILE A 68 -5.39 5.40 11.58
N GLU A 69 -6.38 4.79 12.25
CA GLU A 69 -6.45 4.69 13.72
C GLU A 69 -5.17 4.07 14.32
N ILE A 70 -4.70 2.96 13.74
CA ILE A 70 -3.48 2.29 14.19
C ILE A 70 -2.28 3.21 14.03
N TYR A 71 -2.11 3.84 12.87
CA TYR A 71 -0.96 4.69 12.59
C TYR A 71 -0.93 5.95 13.45
N GLU A 72 -2.08 6.56 13.74
CA GLU A 72 -2.20 7.69 14.66
C GLU A 72 -1.83 7.30 16.10
N GLY A 73 -2.11 6.06 16.51
CA GLY A 73 -1.79 5.54 17.85
C GLY A 73 -0.34 5.06 18.03
N LEU A 74 0.37 4.71 16.95
CA LEU A 74 1.66 4.02 17.02
C LEU A 74 2.75 4.83 17.74
N GLU A 75 2.82 6.15 17.52
CA GLU A 75 3.86 6.98 18.17
C GLU A 75 3.66 7.03 19.68
N ALA A 76 2.42 7.17 20.15
CA ALA A 76 2.09 7.16 21.57
C ALA A 76 2.40 5.81 22.22
N GLU A 77 2.20 4.71 21.51
CA GLU A 77 2.46 3.36 22.01
C GLU A 77 3.95 3.00 22.01
N THR A 78 4.67 3.36 20.95
CA THR A 78 6.04 2.85 20.70
C THR A 78 7.12 3.87 21.04
N GLY A 79 6.76 5.15 21.19
CA GLY A 79 7.70 6.27 21.34
C GLY A 79 8.47 6.59 20.05
N GLN A 80 8.09 5.99 18.91
CA GLN A 80 8.73 6.20 17.63
C GLN A 80 7.79 6.98 16.71
N SER A 81 8.24 8.12 16.21
CA SER A 81 7.46 8.88 15.23
C SER A 81 7.31 8.08 13.94
N VAL A 82 6.12 8.19 13.35
CA VAL A 82 5.76 7.50 12.10
C VAL A 82 5.71 8.46 10.91
N GLY A 83 5.98 9.75 11.14
CA GLY A 83 5.90 10.78 10.11
C GLY A 83 4.50 10.85 9.48
N TRP A 84 3.44 10.86 10.30
CA TRP A 84 2.06 10.99 9.82
C TRP A 84 1.71 12.45 9.56
N HIS A 85 1.43 12.78 8.31
CA HIS A 85 0.97 14.09 7.86
C HIS A 85 -0.51 14.01 7.50
N LYS A 86 -1.37 14.35 8.46
CA LYS A 86 -2.83 14.44 8.28
C LYS A 86 -3.23 15.72 7.52
N CYS A 87 -2.69 15.91 6.33
CA CYS A 87 -2.95 17.08 5.49
C CYS A 87 -4.29 17.00 4.73
N GLY A 88 -4.91 15.83 4.71
CA GLY A 88 -6.13 15.51 3.96
C GLY A 88 -5.85 15.11 2.50
N GLN A 89 -6.92 15.01 1.73
CA GLN A 89 -6.89 14.71 0.30
C GLN A 89 -8.02 15.40 -0.45
N LEU A 90 -7.71 15.95 -1.62
CA LEU A 90 -8.64 16.64 -2.51
C LEU A 90 -8.67 15.93 -3.88
N ARG A 91 -9.83 15.37 -4.27
CA ARG A 91 -10.03 14.73 -5.58
C ARG A 91 -10.90 15.60 -6.47
N ILE A 92 -10.38 16.01 -7.62
CA ILE A 92 -11.05 16.92 -8.54
C ILE A 92 -12.06 16.17 -9.41
N ALA A 93 -13.27 16.72 -9.54
CA ALA A 93 -14.27 16.27 -10.49
C ALA A 93 -14.30 17.21 -11.69
N ASN A 94 -13.88 16.73 -12.86
CA ASN A 94 -13.93 17.50 -14.11
C ASN A 94 -15.24 17.26 -14.89
N THR A 95 -15.98 16.22 -14.53
CA THR A 95 -17.24 15.84 -15.18
C THR A 95 -18.37 15.74 -14.15
N ARG A 96 -19.61 15.86 -14.62
CA ARG A 96 -20.80 15.66 -13.77
C ARG A 96 -20.87 14.25 -13.24
N ASP A 97 -20.55 13.28 -14.09
CA ASP A 97 -20.60 11.87 -13.74
C ASP A 97 -19.57 11.58 -12.63
N ARG A 98 -18.36 12.15 -12.67
CA ARG A 98 -17.39 12.02 -11.58
C ARG A 98 -17.88 12.66 -10.27
N LEU A 99 -18.53 13.81 -10.37
CA LEU A 99 -19.12 14.47 -9.20
C LEU A 99 -20.23 13.62 -8.57
N ASP A 100 -21.03 12.92 -9.39
CA ASP A 100 -22.04 11.98 -8.93
C ASP A 100 -21.43 10.72 -8.31
N GLU A 101 -20.34 10.18 -8.87
CA GLU A 101 -19.55 9.11 -8.23
C GLU A 101 -19.07 9.55 -6.83
N TYR A 102 -18.55 10.77 -6.69
CA TYR A 102 -18.07 11.27 -5.40
C TYR A 102 -19.17 11.41 -4.34
N LYS A 103 -20.42 11.69 -4.74
CA LYS A 103 -21.56 11.68 -3.81
C LYS A 103 -21.77 10.27 -3.23
N SER A 104 -21.58 9.22 -4.03
CA SER A 104 -21.69 7.83 -3.53
C SER A 104 -20.63 7.51 -2.47
N TYR A 105 -19.46 8.15 -2.52
CA TYR A 105 -18.39 7.95 -1.54
C TYR A 105 -18.69 8.62 -0.19
N MET A 106 -19.54 9.65 -0.16
CA MET A 106 -19.93 10.31 1.09
C MET A 106 -20.66 9.34 2.04
N ASP A 107 -21.56 8.52 1.51
CA ASP A 107 -22.28 7.51 2.29
C ASP A 107 -21.33 6.45 2.87
N VAL A 108 -20.25 6.16 2.16
CA VAL A 108 -19.21 5.22 2.64
C VAL A 108 -18.40 5.88 3.76
N ALA A 109 -17.97 7.13 3.59
CA ALA A 109 -17.22 7.88 4.60
C ALA A 109 -17.99 7.99 5.94
N GLU A 110 -19.31 8.22 5.89
CA GLU A 110 -20.15 8.24 7.09
C GLU A 110 -20.10 6.91 7.86
N VAL A 111 -20.16 5.77 7.16
CA VAL A 111 -20.07 4.42 7.75
C VAL A 111 -18.69 4.13 8.33
N GLN A 112 -17.65 4.76 7.80
CA GLN A 112 -16.28 4.66 8.29
C GLN A 112 -16.05 5.51 9.55
N GLY A 113 -16.93 6.47 9.84
CA GLY A 113 -16.69 7.49 10.85
C GLY A 113 -15.64 8.52 10.43
N LEU A 114 -15.36 8.65 9.13
CA LEU A 114 -14.39 9.59 8.57
C LEU A 114 -15.11 10.78 7.95
N ARG A 115 -14.48 11.96 8.02
CA ARG A 115 -15.06 13.18 7.46
C ARG A 115 -14.85 13.19 5.94
N ALA A 116 -15.89 13.53 5.21
CA ALA A 116 -15.83 13.79 3.78
C ALA A 116 -16.81 14.91 3.42
N ARG A 117 -16.44 15.75 2.45
CA ARG A 117 -17.37 16.75 1.90
C ARG A 117 -17.11 16.99 0.41
N ILE A 118 -18.18 17.21 -0.33
CA ILE A 118 -18.09 17.80 -1.66
C ILE A 118 -17.89 19.31 -1.49
N VAL A 119 -16.92 19.86 -2.20
CA VAL A 119 -16.55 21.27 -2.14
C VAL A 119 -16.76 21.90 -3.51
N SER A 120 -17.17 23.18 -3.50
CA SER A 120 -17.33 23.97 -4.72
C SER A 120 -15.97 24.24 -5.38
N PRO A 121 -15.94 24.60 -6.68
CA PRO A 121 -14.71 25.03 -7.34
C PRO A 121 -13.98 26.19 -6.64
N ALA A 122 -14.72 27.11 -6.01
CA ALA A 122 -14.14 28.22 -5.26
C ALA A 122 -13.41 27.71 -4.01
N GLU A 123 -14.05 26.86 -3.20
CA GLU A 123 -13.44 26.26 -2.02
C GLU A 123 -12.25 25.35 -2.39
N ALA A 124 -12.34 24.59 -3.47
CA ALA A 124 -11.23 23.75 -3.94
C ALA A 124 -9.97 24.58 -4.23
N ARG A 125 -10.12 25.76 -4.85
CA ARG A 125 -9.02 26.71 -5.09
C ARG A 125 -8.53 27.39 -3.83
N GLU A 126 -9.36 27.59 -2.82
CA GLU A 126 -8.90 28.06 -1.51
C GLU A 126 -8.07 27.00 -0.77
N ILE A 127 -8.48 25.73 -0.85
CA ILE A 127 -7.78 24.60 -0.26
C ILE A 127 -6.45 24.35 -0.98
N TRP A 128 -6.45 24.39 -2.32
CA TRP A 128 -5.30 24.10 -3.17
C TRP A 128 -5.02 25.28 -4.12
N PRO A 129 -4.42 26.38 -3.65
CA PRO A 129 -4.28 27.63 -4.40
C PRO A 129 -3.31 27.57 -5.58
N LEU A 130 -2.54 26.48 -5.72
CA LEU A 130 -1.65 26.28 -6.87
C LEU A 130 -2.35 25.58 -8.06
N LEU A 131 -3.61 25.19 -7.91
CA LEU A 131 -4.41 24.55 -8.95
C LEU A 131 -5.08 25.61 -9.84
N ASP A 132 -4.72 25.63 -11.13
CA ASP A 132 -5.31 26.47 -12.18
C ASP A 132 -6.29 25.68 -13.07
N ASN A 133 -7.07 24.79 -12.47
CA ASN A 133 -8.14 24.09 -13.17
C ASN A 133 -9.43 24.94 -13.17
N LYS A 134 -9.70 25.62 -14.29
CA LYS A 134 -10.87 26.50 -14.46
C LYS A 134 -12.16 25.75 -14.76
N ASP A 135 -12.03 24.55 -15.32
CA ASP A 135 -13.14 23.74 -15.79
C ASP A 135 -13.66 22.75 -14.73
N MET A 136 -13.01 22.69 -13.55
CA MET A 136 -13.46 21.83 -12.45
C MET A 136 -14.91 22.14 -12.05
N LEU A 137 -15.70 21.10 -11.82
CA LEU A 137 -17.08 21.21 -11.38
C LEU A 137 -17.23 21.16 -9.85
N GLY A 138 -16.21 20.64 -9.17
CA GLY A 138 -16.11 20.54 -7.71
C GLY A 138 -15.02 19.56 -7.33
N ALA A 139 -14.95 19.22 -6.04
CA ALA A 139 -14.00 18.23 -5.56
C ALA A 139 -14.54 17.47 -4.34
N LEU A 140 -14.05 16.25 -4.14
CA LEU A 140 -14.26 15.49 -2.91
C LEU A 140 -13.07 15.70 -1.97
N TYR A 141 -13.35 16.20 -0.77
CA TYR A 141 -12.34 16.51 0.24
C TYR A 141 -12.48 15.62 1.47
N HIS A 142 -11.40 14.91 1.81
CA HIS A 142 -11.26 14.11 3.03
C HIS A 142 -10.19 14.73 3.92
N PRO A 143 -10.53 15.45 4.99
CA PRO A 143 -9.55 16.07 5.89
C PRO A 143 -8.86 15.07 6.82
N ASP A 144 -9.32 13.81 6.88
CA ASP A 144 -8.72 12.76 7.71
C ASP A 144 -7.64 11.94 6.99
N ASP A 145 -7.50 12.14 5.68
CA ASP A 145 -6.47 11.52 4.85
C ASP A 145 -5.10 12.17 5.06
N GLY A 146 -4.08 11.59 4.43
CA GLY A 146 -2.75 12.13 4.52
C GLY A 146 -1.70 11.25 3.87
N HIS A 147 -0.44 11.53 4.21
CA HIS A 147 0.67 10.66 3.87
C HIS A 147 1.51 10.34 5.10
N ILE A 148 2.21 9.21 5.04
CA ILE A 148 3.02 8.70 6.14
C ILE A 148 4.41 8.30 5.64
N ALA A 149 5.43 8.43 6.48
CA ALA A 149 6.77 7.94 6.19
C ALA A 149 6.77 6.38 6.19
N PRO A 150 6.94 5.73 5.03
CA PRO A 150 6.74 4.28 4.91
C PRO A 150 7.70 3.43 5.75
N ALA A 151 8.96 3.87 5.82
CA ALA A 151 9.98 3.20 6.61
C ALA A 151 9.68 3.34 8.11
N ASP A 152 9.30 4.54 8.55
CA ASP A 152 9.09 4.83 9.96
C ASP A 152 7.89 4.09 10.54
N VAL A 153 6.75 4.07 9.83
CA VAL A 153 5.57 3.30 10.26
C VAL A 153 5.88 1.79 10.34
N THR A 154 6.66 1.26 9.39
CA THR A 154 7.10 -0.15 9.39
C THR A 154 7.98 -0.46 10.59
N GLN A 155 8.94 0.43 10.89
CA GLN A 155 9.84 0.28 12.04
C GLN A 155 9.10 0.42 13.36
N ALA A 156 8.14 1.34 13.48
CA ALA A 156 7.31 1.51 14.66
C ALA A 156 6.47 0.26 14.94
N MET A 157 5.82 -0.33 13.93
CA MET A 157 5.10 -1.61 14.09
C MET A 157 6.04 -2.75 14.49
N ALA A 158 7.21 -2.87 13.85
CA ALA A 158 8.21 -3.88 14.21
C ALA A 158 8.76 -3.69 15.64
N LYS A 159 8.92 -2.45 16.10
CA LYS A 159 9.29 -2.12 17.48
C LYS A 159 8.18 -2.53 18.44
N GLY A 160 6.94 -2.08 18.20
CA GLY A 160 5.79 -2.43 19.03
C GLY A 160 5.60 -3.94 19.18
N ALA A 161 5.77 -4.70 18.09
CA ALA A 161 5.72 -6.16 18.13
C ALA A 161 6.83 -6.76 19.02
N ARG A 162 8.07 -6.26 18.91
CA ARG A 162 9.21 -6.74 19.71
C ARG A 162 9.07 -6.38 21.19
N ASP A 163 8.55 -5.20 21.50
CA ASP A 163 8.28 -4.77 22.88
C ASP A 163 7.25 -5.70 23.56
N LEU A 164 6.37 -6.32 22.76
CA LEU A 164 5.39 -7.32 23.18
C LEU A 164 5.93 -8.77 23.13
N GLY A 165 7.20 -8.98 22.77
CA GLY A 165 7.89 -10.28 22.85
C GLY A 165 8.15 -10.98 21.52
N ALA A 166 7.57 -10.50 20.41
CA ALA A 166 7.78 -11.08 19.08
C ALA A 166 9.24 -11.00 18.62
N LYS A 167 9.63 -11.87 17.68
CA LYS A 167 10.99 -11.93 17.12
C LYS A 167 11.02 -11.45 15.68
N VAL A 168 12.11 -10.78 15.32
CA VAL A 168 12.40 -10.37 13.94
C VAL A 168 13.78 -10.91 13.59
N HIS A 169 13.84 -11.76 12.56
CA HIS A 169 15.06 -12.36 12.03
C HIS A 169 15.36 -11.73 10.67
N LEU A 170 16.35 -10.86 10.64
CA LEU A 170 16.91 -10.29 9.42
C LEU A 170 17.91 -11.26 8.78
N ASP A 171 18.32 -10.99 7.55
CA ASP A 171 19.26 -11.82 6.78
C ASP A 171 18.90 -13.32 6.80
N THR A 172 17.61 -13.62 6.79
CA THR A 172 17.03 -14.95 6.96
C THR A 172 16.04 -15.19 5.82
N GLU A 173 16.55 -15.70 4.70
CA GLU A 173 15.75 -16.03 3.52
C GLU A 173 14.99 -17.33 3.73
N VAL A 174 13.69 -17.33 3.47
CA VAL A 174 12.91 -18.57 3.37
C VAL A 174 13.08 -19.17 1.99
N VAL A 175 13.53 -20.42 1.94
CA VAL A 175 13.86 -21.13 0.69
C VAL A 175 12.97 -22.35 0.43
N GLY A 176 12.11 -22.72 1.39
CA GLY A 176 11.23 -23.86 1.25
C GLY A 176 10.32 -24.07 2.45
N PHE A 177 9.33 -24.94 2.26
CA PHE A 177 8.39 -25.36 3.29
C PHE A 177 8.15 -26.86 3.20
N GLU A 178 8.05 -27.51 4.35
CA GLU A 178 7.70 -28.92 4.45
C GLU A 178 6.58 -29.11 5.48
N ARG A 179 5.57 -29.91 5.14
CA ARG A 179 4.54 -30.32 6.10
C ARG A 179 5.05 -31.51 6.90
N MET A 180 5.14 -31.37 8.21
CA MET A 180 5.63 -32.41 9.10
C MET A 180 4.52 -33.42 9.44
N PRO A 181 4.85 -34.68 9.81
CA PRO A 181 3.86 -35.68 10.20
C PRO A 181 2.95 -35.28 11.37
N GLY A 182 3.45 -34.41 12.26
CA GLY A 182 2.69 -33.86 13.38
C GLY A 182 1.71 -32.74 13.02
N GLY A 183 1.65 -32.32 11.76
CA GLY A 183 0.77 -31.23 11.30
C GLY A 183 1.41 -29.85 11.32
N GLU A 184 2.55 -29.68 11.98
CA GLU A 184 3.35 -28.45 11.93
C GLU A 184 4.00 -28.25 10.55
N TRP A 185 4.38 -27.02 10.27
CA TRP A 185 5.19 -26.63 9.14
C TRP A 185 6.66 -26.50 9.55
N LYS A 186 7.56 -27.01 8.72
CA LYS A 186 8.98 -26.69 8.78
C LYS A 186 9.29 -25.67 7.70
N VAL A 187 9.72 -24.48 8.12
CA VAL A 187 10.17 -23.39 7.25
C VAL A 187 11.68 -23.52 7.07
N ASN A 188 12.13 -23.84 5.86
CA ASN A 188 13.55 -23.95 5.54
C ASN A 188 14.11 -22.55 5.28
N THR A 189 15.23 -22.22 5.93
CA THR A 189 15.84 -20.89 5.79
C THR A 189 17.35 -20.95 5.53
N SER A 190 17.92 -19.85 5.05
CA SER A 190 19.38 -19.68 4.91
C SER A 190 20.14 -19.71 6.24
N ARG A 191 19.44 -19.64 7.39
CA ARG A 191 20.01 -19.59 8.75
C ARG A 191 19.61 -20.79 9.63
N GLY A 192 19.01 -21.81 9.01
CA GLY A 192 18.54 -23.03 9.69
C GLY A 192 17.01 -23.13 9.70
N ASP A 193 16.52 -24.35 9.83
CA ASP A 193 15.09 -24.64 9.78
C ASP A 193 14.37 -24.13 11.05
N ILE A 194 13.09 -23.79 10.89
CA ILE A 194 12.17 -23.36 11.95
C ILE A 194 10.90 -24.21 11.89
N LEU A 195 10.41 -24.68 13.04
CA LEU A 195 9.09 -25.33 13.14
C LEU A 195 8.01 -24.33 13.57
N CYS A 196 6.83 -24.41 12.97
CA CYS A 196 5.69 -23.61 13.40
C CYS A 196 4.32 -24.20 13.06
N GLU A 197 3.29 -23.77 13.80
CA GLU A 197 1.90 -24.16 13.51
C GLU A 197 1.34 -23.37 12.32
N HIS A 198 1.60 -22.06 12.26
CA HIS A 198 1.09 -21.15 11.23
C HIS A 198 2.20 -20.50 10.38
N VAL A 199 2.00 -20.48 9.07
CA VAL A 199 2.84 -19.75 8.10
C VAL A 199 2.02 -18.62 7.50
N ILE A 200 2.52 -17.39 7.54
CA ILE A 200 1.87 -16.22 6.93
C ILE A 200 2.79 -15.64 5.87
N LEU A 201 2.34 -15.60 4.62
CA LEU A 201 3.08 -15.06 3.49
C LEU A 201 2.74 -13.58 3.27
N ALA A 202 3.74 -12.72 3.33
CA ALA A 202 3.66 -11.28 3.05
C ALA A 202 4.91 -10.82 2.26
N THR A 203 5.27 -11.55 1.21
CA THR A 203 6.57 -11.44 0.52
C THR A 203 6.59 -10.43 -0.62
N GLY A 204 5.50 -9.71 -0.85
CA GLY A 204 5.52 -8.57 -1.76
C GLY A 204 5.83 -9.03 -3.19
N ASN A 205 6.79 -8.40 -3.85
CA ASN A 205 7.16 -8.75 -5.24
C ASN A 205 7.49 -10.24 -5.46
N TYR A 206 7.80 -10.99 -4.39
CA TYR A 206 8.12 -12.41 -4.40
C TYR A 206 6.92 -13.35 -4.24
N ALA A 207 5.69 -12.85 -4.09
CA ALA A 207 4.51 -13.67 -3.75
C ALA A 207 4.34 -14.92 -4.61
N ARG A 208 4.52 -14.80 -5.94
CA ARG A 208 4.42 -15.95 -6.85
C ARG A 208 5.54 -16.96 -6.64
N GLN A 209 6.77 -16.51 -6.35
CA GLN A 209 7.91 -17.39 -6.08
C GLN A 209 7.72 -18.11 -4.73
N THR A 210 7.33 -17.39 -3.69
CA THR A 210 7.08 -17.98 -2.36
C THR A 210 5.87 -18.92 -2.40
N GLY A 211 4.78 -18.53 -3.08
CA GLY A 211 3.60 -19.37 -3.25
C GLY A 211 3.91 -20.67 -4.00
N ALA A 212 4.78 -20.64 -5.01
CA ALA A 212 5.19 -21.82 -5.76
C ALA A 212 5.91 -22.87 -4.87
N MET A 213 6.60 -22.45 -3.81
CA MET A 213 7.22 -23.37 -2.83
C MET A 213 6.18 -24.22 -2.07
N LEU A 214 4.92 -23.75 -2.03
CA LEU A 214 3.77 -24.43 -1.42
C LEU A 214 2.80 -25.00 -2.47
N GLY A 215 3.17 -24.98 -3.75
CA GLY A 215 2.31 -25.43 -4.85
C GLY A 215 1.14 -24.49 -5.17
N LEU A 216 1.23 -23.21 -4.79
CA LEU A 216 0.22 -22.18 -5.07
C LEU A 216 0.61 -21.36 -6.31
N ASP A 217 -0.36 -21.11 -7.19
CA ASP A 217 -0.25 -20.09 -8.25
C ASP A 217 -0.97 -18.82 -7.80
N ILE A 218 -0.25 -17.92 -7.12
CA ILE A 218 -0.86 -16.69 -6.55
C ILE A 218 -1.21 -15.70 -7.67
N PRO A 219 -2.48 -15.25 -7.80
CA PRO A 219 -2.93 -14.36 -8.87
C PRO A 219 -2.59 -12.89 -8.60
N ALA A 220 -1.30 -12.61 -8.41
CA ALA A 220 -0.76 -11.26 -8.23
C ALA A 220 0.51 -11.09 -9.06
N ILE A 221 0.63 -9.98 -9.78
CA ILE A 221 1.82 -9.65 -10.59
C ILE A 221 2.23 -8.21 -10.26
N PRO A 222 3.49 -7.98 -9.88
CA PRO A 222 3.99 -6.63 -9.69
C PRO A 222 3.94 -5.79 -10.97
N ILE A 223 3.64 -4.52 -10.82
CA ILE A 223 3.77 -3.50 -11.87
C ILE A 223 4.87 -2.52 -11.50
N VAL A 224 5.42 -1.83 -12.49
CA VAL A 224 6.38 -0.74 -12.27
C VAL A 224 5.64 0.58 -12.27
N HIS A 225 5.84 1.38 -11.21
CA HIS A 225 5.29 2.72 -11.08
C HIS A 225 6.37 3.71 -10.64
N GLN A 226 6.17 4.99 -10.92
CA GLN A 226 7.11 6.06 -10.61
C GLN A 226 6.47 7.34 -10.12
N TYR A 227 7.25 8.09 -9.34
CA TYR A 227 6.97 9.47 -8.99
C TYR A 227 8.26 10.29 -9.01
N TRP A 228 8.09 11.60 -9.07
CA TRP A 228 9.18 12.57 -9.02
C TRP A 228 9.01 13.48 -7.83
N ILE A 229 10.14 13.92 -7.29
CA ILE A 229 10.25 14.97 -6.30
C ILE A 229 10.88 16.17 -6.99
N THR A 230 10.28 17.34 -6.85
CA THR A 230 10.79 18.58 -7.43
C THR A 230 11.83 19.23 -6.51
N GLU A 231 12.56 20.18 -7.09
CA GLU A 231 13.23 21.23 -6.32
C GLU A 231 12.22 22.11 -5.58
N ALA A 232 12.71 23.03 -4.74
CA ALA A 232 11.87 23.92 -3.96
C ALA A 232 10.95 24.77 -4.87
N VAL A 233 9.67 24.83 -4.51
CA VAL A 233 8.64 25.63 -5.18
C VAL A 233 8.46 26.92 -4.36
N PRO A 234 8.72 28.11 -4.93
CA PRO A 234 8.68 29.37 -4.19
C PRO A 234 7.36 29.61 -3.44
N GLU A 235 6.24 29.22 -4.04
CA GLU A 235 4.92 29.34 -3.44
C GLU A 235 4.75 28.44 -2.21
N ILE A 236 5.33 27.24 -2.21
CA ILE A 236 5.29 26.33 -1.05
C ILE A 236 6.17 26.87 0.07
N VAL A 237 7.39 27.33 -0.26
CA VAL A 237 8.29 27.98 0.71
C VAL A 237 7.59 29.16 1.39
N GLU A 238 6.94 30.02 0.60
CA GLU A 238 6.23 31.19 1.13
C GLU A 238 5.04 30.77 2.00
N ARG A 239 4.24 29.78 1.59
CA ARG A 239 3.14 29.26 2.41
C ARG A 239 3.61 28.77 3.77
N LYS A 240 4.72 28.01 3.82
CA LYS A 240 5.32 27.54 5.07
C LYS A 240 5.85 28.68 5.93
N ARG A 241 6.50 29.67 5.31
CA ARG A 241 6.98 30.88 6.01
C ARG A 241 5.83 31.65 6.66
N LEU A 242 4.65 31.65 6.04
CA LEU A 242 3.42 32.24 6.56
C LEU A 242 2.69 31.36 7.59
N GLY A 243 3.19 30.15 7.88
CA GLY A 243 2.57 29.22 8.82
C GLY A 243 1.25 28.63 8.32
N LEU A 244 1.03 28.61 7.00
CA LEU A 244 -0.16 28.01 6.41
C LEU A 244 -0.10 26.47 6.50
N PRO A 245 -1.25 25.79 6.61
CA PRO A 245 -1.28 24.33 6.63
C PRO A 245 -0.73 23.74 5.33
N GLU A 246 -0.12 22.56 5.46
CA GLU A 246 0.23 21.70 4.33
C GLU A 246 -1.02 21.43 3.48
N MET A 247 -0.88 21.55 2.16
CA MET A 247 -2.01 21.33 1.28
C MET A 247 -2.41 19.83 1.27
N PRO A 248 -3.71 19.49 1.15
CA PRO A 248 -4.22 18.09 1.11
C PRO A 248 -3.99 17.34 -0.20
N ILE A 249 -3.33 16.17 -0.22
CA ILE A 249 -2.98 15.39 -1.43
C ILE A 249 -3.96 15.61 -2.60
N LEU A 250 -3.47 16.15 -3.71
CA LEU A 250 -4.29 16.47 -4.87
C LEU A 250 -4.35 15.28 -5.84
N ARG A 251 -5.54 14.88 -6.25
CA ARG A 251 -5.75 13.91 -7.34
C ARG A 251 -6.64 14.51 -8.41
N ASP A 252 -6.22 14.39 -9.65
CA ASP A 252 -6.99 14.89 -10.79
C ASP A 252 -6.91 13.87 -11.94
N GLU A 253 -8.08 13.50 -12.46
CA GLU A 253 -8.22 12.65 -13.64
C GLU A 253 -7.78 13.35 -14.93
N GLY A 254 -7.74 14.69 -14.93
CA GLY A 254 -7.28 15.50 -16.06
C GLY A 254 -5.80 15.33 -16.40
N TYR A 255 -5.00 14.84 -15.44
CA TYR A 255 -3.61 14.41 -15.64
C TYR A 255 -3.35 12.97 -15.20
N GLU A 256 -4.38 12.23 -14.76
CA GLU A 256 -4.31 10.85 -14.28
C GLU A 256 -3.15 10.64 -13.28
N GLY A 257 -3.19 11.27 -12.11
CA GLY A 257 -2.12 11.11 -11.11
C GLY A 257 -2.43 11.71 -9.74
N TYR A 258 -1.39 11.79 -8.91
CA TYR A 258 -1.46 12.43 -7.59
C TYR A 258 -0.29 13.41 -7.37
N LEU A 259 -0.56 14.46 -6.59
CA LEU A 259 0.39 15.49 -6.15
C LEU A 259 0.32 15.64 -4.63
N ARG A 260 1.47 15.85 -3.98
CA ARG A 260 1.52 16.30 -2.58
C ARG A 260 2.73 17.19 -2.33
N GLU A 261 2.74 17.92 -1.22
CA GLU A 261 3.96 18.59 -0.77
C GLU A 261 5.02 17.56 -0.38
N GLU A 262 6.29 17.81 -0.69
CA GLU A 262 7.44 17.00 -0.27
C GLU A 262 8.63 17.92 -0.02
N GLY A 263 9.05 18.02 1.26
CA GLY A 263 9.94 19.11 1.65
C GLY A 263 9.36 20.45 1.19
N ASP A 264 10.20 21.32 0.63
CA ASP A 264 9.76 22.63 0.10
C ASP A 264 9.28 22.57 -1.36
N GLY A 265 9.10 21.38 -1.92
CA GLY A 265 8.67 21.14 -3.29
C GLY A 265 7.39 20.30 -3.36
N LEU A 266 7.19 19.69 -4.52
CA LEU A 266 6.09 18.79 -4.82
C LEU A 266 6.60 17.37 -5.10
N LEU A 267 5.77 16.39 -4.78
CA LEU A 267 5.88 15.03 -5.31
C LEU A 267 4.76 14.80 -6.31
N PHE A 268 5.09 14.34 -7.52
CA PHE A 268 4.13 13.98 -8.57
C PHE A 268 4.25 12.51 -8.96
N GLY A 269 3.17 11.76 -8.81
CA GLY A 269 3.06 10.37 -9.27
C GLY A 269 1.98 10.20 -10.33
N PRO A 270 2.35 10.19 -11.63
CA PRO A 270 1.43 9.92 -12.73
C PRO A 270 1.15 8.43 -12.89
N TYR A 271 -0.08 8.08 -13.29
CA TYR A 271 -0.48 6.72 -13.59
C TYR A 271 -0.12 6.32 -15.02
N GLU A 272 0.69 5.27 -15.16
CA GLU A 272 1.06 4.71 -16.44
C GLU A 272 -0.16 4.12 -17.16
N ARG A 273 -0.38 4.55 -18.40
CA ARG A 273 -1.45 3.98 -19.25
C ARG A 273 -1.16 2.54 -19.64
N THR A 274 -2.21 1.79 -19.99
CA THR A 274 -2.16 0.35 -20.31
C THR A 274 -1.05 -0.01 -21.30
N GLU A 275 -0.85 0.81 -22.33
CA GLU A 275 0.10 0.59 -23.42
C GLU A 275 1.56 0.76 -22.97
N GLN A 276 1.79 1.63 -21.97
CA GLN A 276 3.12 1.96 -21.44
C GLN A 276 3.46 1.20 -20.16
N LEU A 277 2.45 0.62 -19.49
CA LEU A 277 2.63 -0.10 -18.24
C LEU A 277 3.60 -1.28 -18.40
N LYS A 278 4.60 -1.35 -17.51
CA LYS A 278 5.54 -2.47 -17.42
C LYS A 278 5.16 -3.36 -16.24
N LEU A 279 5.13 -4.66 -16.50
CA LEU A 279 5.03 -5.67 -15.44
C LEU A 279 6.44 -6.00 -14.94
N PHE A 280 6.53 -6.38 -13.68
CA PHE A 280 7.75 -6.79 -13.03
C PHE A 280 7.61 -8.20 -12.47
N ALA A 281 8.73 -8.92 -12.36
CA ALA A 281 8.80 -10.26 -11.79
C ALA A 281 7.81 -11.30 -12.38
N GLU A 282 7.39 -11.14 -13.64
CA GLU A 282 6.49 -12.10 -14.30
C GLU A 282 7.03 -13.53 -14.24
N ASN A 283 8.35 -13.69 -14.39
CA ASN A 283 9.07 -14.96 -14.35
C ASN A 283 9.91 -15.14 -13.08
N GLY A 284 9.56 -14.44 -12.00
CA GLY A 284 10.36 -14.33 -10.79
C GLY A 284 11.10 -13.01 -10.70
N VAL A 285 11.33 -12.55 -9.47
CA VAL A 285 12.08 -11.33 -9.19
C VAL A 285 13.55 -11.54 -9.59
N PRO A 286 14.17 -10.59 -10.32
CA PRO A 286 15.60 -10.69 -10.67
C PRO A 286 16.50 -10.81 -9.43
N GLU A 287 17.58 -11.59 -9.54
CA GLU A 287 18.52 -11.84 -8.44
C GLU A 287 19.15 -10.56 -7.89
N TRP A 288 19.36 -9.56 -8.74
CA TRP A 288 19.95 -8.27 -8.36
C TRP A 288 19.02 -7.39 -7.51
N PHE A 289 17.72 -7.68 -7.45
CA PHE A 289 16.77 -6.79 -6.79
C PHE A 289 16.71 -7.02 -5.27
N GLY A 290 17.01 -5.98 -4.49
CA GLY A 290 16.88 -5.96 -3.04
C GLY A 290 17.12 -4.56 -2.47
N ALA A 291 16.04 -3.77 -2.31
CA ALA A 291 16.06 -2.34 -2.02
C ALA A 291 16.59 -1.45 -3.18
N ASP A 292 16.41 -1.89 -4.42
CA ASP A 292 16.80 -1.15 -5.62
C ASP A 292 15.62 -0.45 -6.30
N LEU A 293 15.95 0.55 -7.14
CA LEU A 293 15.02 1.22 -8.04
C LEU A 293 15.33 0.85 -9.50
N LEU A 294 14.36 1.06 -10.38
CA LEU A 294 14.53 0.95 -11.82
C LEU A 294 14.91 2.31 -12.40
N ASP A 295 15.52 2.29 -13.58
CA ASP A 295 15.82 3.51 -14.34
C ASP A 295 14.53 4.28 -14.67
N GLU A 296 14.58 5.61 -14.57
CA GLU A 296 13.51 6.52 -14.93
C GLU A 296 12.96 6.25 -16.35
N ASP A 297 11.65 6.42 -16.53
CA ASP A 297 10.98 6.24 -17.82
C ASP A 297 9.97 7.36 -18.04
N PHE A 298 10.49 8.57 -18.27
CA PHE A 298 9.67 9.78 -18.40
C PHE A 298 8.71 9.70 -19.59
N ASP A 299 9.14 9.14 -20.72
CA ASP A 299 8.33 9.00 -21.94
C ASP A 299 7.04 8.20 -21.71
N ALA A 300 7.05 7.24 -20.77
CA ALA A 300 5.87 6.45 -20.42
C ALA A 300 4.73 7.30 -19.82
N VAL A 301 5.03 8.50 -19.31
CA VAL A 301 4.11 9.38 -18.58
C VAL A 301 4.22 10.86 -18.99
N SER A 302 4.81 11.15 -20.16
CA SER A 302 5.02 12.52 -20.62
C SER A 302 3.71 13.30 -20.77
N TRP A 303 2.65 12.63 -21.26
CA TRP A 303 1.31 13.22 -21.36
C TRP A 303 0.79 13.66 -19.99
N ASN A 304 0.96 12.84 -18.95
CA ASN A 304 0.52 13.18 -17.59
C ASN A 304 1.26 14.42 -17.09
N TRP A 305 2.56 14.53 -17.35
CA TRP A 305 3.38 15.69 -17.00
C TRP A 305 2.95 16.96 -17.71
N GLU A 306 2.67 16.89 -19.03
CA GLU A 306 2.16 18.01 -19.80
C GLU A 306 0.85 18.53 -19.19
N ARG A 307 -0.11 17.63 -18.94
CA ARG A 307 -1.41 17.97 -18.35
C ARG A 307 -1.29 18.49 -16.92
N ALA A 308 -0.46 17.87 -16.09
CA ALA A 308 -0.26 18.31 -14.71
C ALA A 308 0.42 19.68 -14.65
N SER A 309 1.32 19.98 -15.60
CA SER A 309 1.98 21.29 -15.69
C SER A 309 1.03 22.40 -16.14
N GLU A 310 0.05 22.08 -16.98
CA GLU A 310 -1.01 23.03 -17.35
C GLU A 310 -1.96 23.32 -16.17
N LEU A 311 -2.34 22.29 -15.42
CA LEU A 311 -3.30 22.41 -14.31
C LEU A 311 -2.65 22.88 -12.99
N VAL A 312 -1.36 22.63 -12.80
CA VAL A 312 -0.57 23.10 -11.65
C VAL A 312 0.71 23.75 -12.18
N PRO A 313 0.65 25.01 -12.65
CA PRO A 313 1.81 25.66 -13.30
C PRO A 313 3.08 25.72 -12.45
N ALA A 314 2.96 25.68 -11.11
CA ALA A 314 4.10 25.61 -10.21
C ALA A 314 4.92 24.32 -10.40
N LEU A 315 4.27 23.19 -10.72
CA LEU A 315 4.92 21.93 -11.03
C LEU A 315 5.79 22.05 -12.29
N GLY A 316 5.23 22.63 -13.37
CA GLY A 316 5.94 22.77 -14.65
C GLY A 316 7.11 23.77 -14.64
N ARG A 317 7.15 24.67 -13.65
CA ARG A 317 8.29 25.60 -13.44
C ARG A 317 9.40 25.00 -12.60
N ALA A 318 9.10 24.02 -11.76
CA ALA A 318 10.05 23.46 -10.82
C ALA A 318 11.01 22.51 -11.52
N GLY A 319 12.30 22.54 -11.12
CA GLY A 319 13.25 21.52 -11.53
C GLY A 319 12.91 20.17 -10.91
N ILE A 320 13.33 19.07 -11.55
CA ILE A 320 13.23 17.73 -10.99
C ILE A 320 14.46 17.47 -10.12
N LYS A 321 14.24 17.14 -8.85
CA LYS A 321 15.29 16.79 -7.89
C LYS A 321 15.63 15.30 -7.91
N ARG A 322 14.60 14.45 -8.02
CA ARG A 322 14.74 12.99 -7.96
C ARG A 322 13.57 12.29 -8.64
N ASN A 323 13.84 11.18 -9.30
CA ASN A 323 12.85 10.17 -9.67
C ASN A 323 12.94 8.97 -8.71
N VAL A 324 11.78 8.39 -8.40
CA VAL A 324 11.67 7.09 -7.75
C VAL A 324 10.79 6.21 -8.61
N ARG A 325 11.38 5.18 -9.19
CA ARG A 325 10.66 4.18 -9.97
C ARG A 325 10.90 2.81 -9.40
N GLY A 326 9.84 2.12 -9.01
CA GLY A 326 9.97 0.82 -8.38
C GLY A 326 8.74 -0.06 -8.57
N PRO A 327 8.90 -1.37 -8.34
CA PRO A 327 7.82 -2.32 -8.52
C PRO A 327 6.97 -2.41 -7.25
N PHE A 328 5.66 -2.58 -7.42
CA PHE A 328 4.76 -2.95 -6.33
C PHE A 328 3.71 -3.93 -6.82
N GLN A 329 3.11 -4.68 -5.90
CA GLN A 329 2.17 -5.73 -6.26
C GLN A 329 0.80 -5.22 -6.67
N MET A 330 0.20 -5.91 -7.65
CA MET A 330 -1.17 -5.72 -8.07
C MET A 330 -1.89 -7.07 -8.24
N THR A 331 -3.18 -7.04 -8.00
CA THR A 331 -4.15 -8.10 -8.32
C THR A 331 -5.07 -7.63 -9.44
N ALA A 332 -5.87 -8.55 -9.97
CA ALA A 332 -6.79 -8.30 -11.07
C ALA A 332 -7.93 -7.31 -10.75
N ASP A 333 -8.20 -7.06 -9.47
CA ASP A 333 -9.31 -6.23 -8.98
C ASP A 333 -8.86 -5.11 -8.03
N GLU A 334 -7.55 -4.86 -7.95
CA GLU A 334 -6.94 -3.87 -7.06
C GLU A 334 -7.21 -4.07 -5.56
N LEU A 335 -7.64 -5.27 -5.15
CA LEU A 335 -7.82 -5.62 -3.75
C LEU A 335 -6.74 -6.62 -3.29
N PRO A 336 -6.26 -6.53 -2.03
CA PRO A 336 -5.33 -7.51 -1.48
C PRO A 336 -5.85 -8.95 -1.50
N LEU A 337 -4.93 -9.92 -1.44
CA LEU A 337 -5.22 -11.32 -1.12
C LEU A 337 -4.94 -11.53 0.37
N MET A 338 -5.97 -11.46 1.21
CA MET A 338 -5.88 -11.59 2.66
C MET A 338 -6.76 -12.73 3.21
N GLY A 339 -6.15 -13.80 3.70
CA GLY A 339 -6.89 -14.90 4.33
C GLY A 339 -6.19 -16.25 4.19
N GLN A 340 -6.93 -17.33 4.42
CA GLN A 340 -6.39 -18.69 4.34
C GLN A 340 -6.05 -19.07 2.90
N ALA A 341 -4.87 -19.65 2.69
CA ALA A 341 -4.48 -20.23 1.41
C ALA A 341 -5.37 -21.43 1.05
N TRP A 342 -5.72 -21.59 -0.23
CA TRP A 342 -6.54 -22.71 -0.67
C TRP A 342 -5.79 -24.04 -0.53
N GLY A 343 -6.49 -25.05 -0.01
CA GLY A 343 -5.95 -26.42 0.11
C GLY A 343 -4.86 -26.59 1.16
N LEU A 344 -4.49 -25.55 1.91
CA LEU A 344 -3.42 -25.59 2.91
C LEU A 344 -3.93 -25.14 4.28
N GLU A 345 -3.81 -26.04 5.25
CA GLU A 345 -4.13 -25.73 6.65
C GLU A 345 -3.03 -24.88 7.28
N ASN A 346 -3.44 -23.84 8.01
CA ASN A 346 -2.55 -22.91 8.71
C ASN A 346 -1.51 -22.19 7.83
N VAL A 347 -1.78 -22.08 6.52
CA VAL A 347 -1.07 -21.18 5.62
C VAL A 347 -1.99 -20.01 5.30
N TRP A 348 -1.47 -18.79 5.48
CA TRP A 348 -2.21 -17.55 5.32
C TRP A 348 -1.50 -16.66 4.30
N LEU A 349 -2.28 -15.96 3.49
CA LEU A 349 -1.80 -15.01 2.50
C LEU A 349 -2.13 -13.59 2.94
N ALA A 350 -1.17 -12.70 2.76
CA ALA A 350 -1.26 -11.26 2.81
C ALA A 350 -0.46 -10.70 1.62
N GLU A 351 -0.88 -11.10 0.42
CA GLU A 351 -0.14 -10.94 -0.83
C GLU A 351 -0.92 -10.09 -1.83
N GLY A 352 -0.25 -9.64 -2.89
CA GLY A 352 -0.93 -8.93 -3.97
C GLY A 352 -1.50 -7.59 -3.50
N VAL A 353 -0.83 -6.91 -2.58
CA VAL A 353 -1.38 -5.76 -1.84
C VAL A 353 -1.11 -4.44 -2.58
N PRO A 354 -2.11 -3.81 -3.23
CA PRO A 354 -1.92 -2.53 -3.92
C PRO A 354 -1.81 -1.43 -2.87
N GLY A 355 -0.68 -0.73 -2.82
CA GLY A 355 -0.43 0.27 -1.79
C GLY A 355 -0.30 -0.34 -0.38
N GLY A 356 0.73 -1.17 -0.15
CA GLY A 356 0.96 -1.85 1.13
C GLY A 356 1.05 -0.95 2.38
N ILE A 357 1.28 0.36 2.21
CA ILE A 357 1.23 1.34 3.30
C ILE A 357 -0.22 1.61 3.75
N LEU A 358 -1.16 1.74 2.82
CA LEU A 358 -2.58 1.89 3.14
C LEU A 358 -3.12 0.69 3.90
N TRP A 359 -2.69 -0.52 3.51
CA TRP A 359 -3.25 -1.77 4.02
C TRP A 359 -2.50 -2.38 5.20
N GLY A 360 -1.26 -1.95 5.50
CA GLY A 360 -0.40 -2.61 6.48
C GLY A 360 -1.04 -2.77 7.86
N GLY A 361 -1.58 -1.68 8.41
CA GLY A 361 -2.30 -1.69 9.69
C GLY A 361 -3.56 -2.55 9.65
N ALA A 362 -4.42 -2.37 8.65
CA ALA A 362 -5.67 -3.11 8.52
C ALA A 362 -5.47 -4.61 8.32
N ILE A 363 -4.62 -5.03 7.38
CA ILE A 363 -4.30 -6.44 7.16
C ILE A 363 -3.70 -7.02 8.45
N GLY A 364 -2.79 -6.28 9.10
CA GLY A 364 -2.23 -6.67 10.38
C GLY A 364 -3.30 -6.94 11.44
N TYR A 365 -4.27 -6.04 11.57
CA TYR A 365 -5.38 -6.17 12.52
C TYR A 365 -6.31 -7.34 12.18
N TYR A 366 -6.87 -7.39 10.97
CA TYR A 366 -7.93 -8.35 10.62
C TYR A 366 -7.39 -9.76 10.31
N LEU A 367 -6.19 -9.89 9.77
CA LEU A 367 -5.61 -11.22 9.57
C LEU A 367 -5.21 -11.85 10.90
N SER A 368 -4.65 -11.07 11.83
CA SER A 368 -4.36 -11.60 13.16
C SER A 368 -5.63 -11.90 13.97
N GLU A 369 -6.71 -11.13 13.80
CA GLU A 369 -8.04 -11.48 14.34
C GLU A 369 -8.47 -12.87 13.87
N ARG A 370 -8.43 -13.09 12.56
CA ARG A 370 -8.81 -14.37 11.95
C ARG A 370 -7.99 -15.54 12.48
N ILE A 371 -6.67 -15.35 12.59
CA ILE A 371 -5.72 -16.39 13.00
C ILE A 371 -5.92 -16.75 14.47
N VAL A 372 -6.09 -15.75 15.34
CA VAL A 372 -6.14 -15.96 16.80
C VAL A 372 -7.54 -16.37 17.26
N GLU A 373 -8.57 -15.74 16.71
CA GLU A 373 -9.95 -15.81 17.21
C GLU A 373 -10.84 -16.72 16.33
N GLY A 374 -10.35 -17.14 15.16
CA GLY A 374 -11.06 -18.03 14.23
C GLY A 374 -12.10 -17.35 13.34
N GLY A 375 -12.22 -16.01 13.42
CA GLY A 375 -13.16 -15.22 12.63
C GLY A 375 -12.77 -13.73 12.63
N ASN A 376 -13.53 -12.92 11.88
CA ASN A 376 -13.31 -11.48 11.80
C ASN A 376 -14.53 -10.71 12.33
N SER A 377 -14.28 -9.55 12.92
CA SER A 377 -15.30 -8.62 13.42
C SER A 377 -16.07 -7.91 12.30
N ILE A 378 -15.54 -7.92 11.07
CA ILE A 378 -16.21 -7.49 9.85
C ILE A 378 -16.10 -8.56 8.76
N ASP A 379 -16.97 -8.48 7.75
CA ASP A 379 -16.85 -9.32 6.57
C ASP A 379 -15.67 -8.86 5.69
N THR A 380 -14.72 -9.77 5.46
CA THR A 380 -13.52 -9.56 4.64
C THR A 380 -13.52 -10.43 3.39
N ALA A 381 -14.67 -10.94 2.95
CA ALA A 381 -14.79 -11.83 1.79
C ALA A 381 -14.25 -11.20 0.49
N GLU A 382 -14.36 -9.87 0.34
CA GLU A 382 -13.82 -9.12 -0.80
C GLU A 382 -12.30 -9.28 -0.95
N LEU A 383 -11.58 -9.54 0.16
CA LEU A 383 -10.14 -9.74 0.17
C LEU A 383 -9.75 -11.22 0.25
N ASP A 384 -10.71 -12.14 0.40
CA ASP A 384 -10.38 -13.57 0.54
C ASP A 384 -9.63 -14.07 -0.71
N PRO A 385 -8.46 -14.74 -0.57
CA PRO A 385 -7.68 -15.17 -1.72
C PRO A 385 -8.44 -16.16 -2.61
N ARG A 386 -9.45 -16.84 -2.06
CA ARG A 386 -10.27 -17.86 -2.74
C ARG A 386 -11.39 -17.26 -3.59
N ARG A 387 -11.50 -15.93 -3.68
CA ARG A 387 -12.37 -15.26 -4.66
C ARG A 387 -11.91 -15.52 -6.11
N PHE A 388 -10.63 -15.82 -6.29
CA PHE A 388 -10.07 -16.28 -7.55
C PHE A 388 -10.07 -17.81 -7.60
N GLY A 389 -10.53 -18.36 -8.74
CA GLY A 389 -10.51 -19.80 -9.00
C GLY A 389 -9.38 -20.19 -9.95
N HIS A 390 -9.39 -21.45 -10.41
CA HIS A 390 -8.37 -22.00 -11.31
C HIS A 390 -8.22 -21.25 -12.65
N TYR A 391 -9.20 -20.43 -13.04
CA TYR A 391 -9.11 -19.58 -14.23
C TYR A 391 -8.05 -18.48 -14.09
N ALA A 392 -7.74 -18.05 -12.86
CA ALA A 392 -6.85 -16.94 -12.55
C ALA A 392 -5.36 -17.33 -12.64
N ASN A 393 -4.99 -18.01 -13.72
CA ASN A 393 -3.60 -18.35 -14.02
C ASN A 393 -2.77 -17.09 -14.34
N LYS A 394 -1.46 -17.27 -14.48
CA LYS A 394 -0.52 -16.19 -14.82
C LYS A 394 -0.92 -15.32 -16.02
N ASN A 395 -1.41 -15.92 -17.11
CA ASN A 395 -1.75 -15.16 -18.32
C ASN A 395 -3.00 -14.31 -18.12
N TRP A 396 -4.02 -14.88 -17.46
CA TRP A 396 -5.22 -14.14 -17.09
C TRP A 396 -4.87 -13.00 -16.12
N THR A 397 -4.07 -13.28 -15.10
CA THR A 397 -3.62 -12.30 -14.11
C THR A 397 -2.87 -11.16 -14.77
N ARG A 398 -1.95 -11.47 -15.69
CA ARG A 398 -1.22 -10.46 -16.49
C ARG A 398 -2.16 -9.54 -17.26
N ALA A 399 -3.17 -10.09 -17.93
CA ALA A 399 -4.11 -9.30 -18.70
C ALA A 399 -4.95 -8.39 -17.79
N LYS A 400 -5.44 -8.93 -16.68
CA LYS A 400 -6.30 -8.19 -15.75
C LYS A 400 -5.57 -7.15 -14.91
N VAL A 401 -4.34 -7.43 -14.47
CA VAL A 401 -3.51 -6.42 -13.80
C VAL A 401 -3.24 -5.22 -14.70
N ARG A 402 -3.01 -5.44 -16.00
CA ARG A 402 -2.86 -4.35 -16.98
C ARG A 402 -4.14 -3.56 -17.17
N GLU A 403 -5.27 -4.23 -17.28
CA GLU A 403 -6.59 -3.59 -17.39
C GLU A 403 -6.93 -2.77 -16.16
N ALA A 404 -6.75 -3.33 -14.96
CA ALA A 404 -7.04 -2.68 -13.69
C ALA A 404 -6.26 -1.36 -13.57
N TRP A 405 -4.92 -1.43 -13.62
CA TRP A 405 -4.09 -0.24 -13.52
C TRP A 405 -4.34 0.78 -14.65
N GLY A 406 -4.47 0.30 -15.88
CA GLY A 406 -4.73 1.15 -17.03
C GLY A 406 -6.08 1.87 -17.00
N THR A 407 -7.03 1.37 -16.20
CA THR A 407 -8.34 2.00 -15.98
C THR A 407 -8.50 2.59 -14.58
N HIS A 408 -7.40 2.71 -13.83
CA HIS A 408 -7.38 3.21 -12.45
C HIS A 408 -7.96 4.64 -12.31
N ALA A 409 -7.73 5.48 -13.32
CA ALA A 409 -8.25 6.84 -13.36
C ALA A 409 -9.66 6.94 -13.98
N VAL A 410 -10.20 5.87 -14.54
CA VAL A 410 -11.51 5.86 -15.21
C VAL A 410 -12.63 5.89 -14.15
N GLN A 411 -13.80 6.35 -14.56
CA GLN A 411 -15.01 6.29 -13.75
C GLN A 411 -15.57 4.86 -13.75
N HIS A 412 -16.07 4.38 -12.60
CA HIS A 412 -16.74 3.09 -12.52
C HIS A 412 -18.07 3.18 -11.78
#